data_AF-A0A6L3AZM0-F1
#
_entry.id   AF-A0A6L3AZM0-F1
#
_cell.length_a   1.000
_cell.length_b   1.000
_cell.length_c   1.000
_cell.angle_alpha   90.00
_cell.angle_beta   90.00
_cell.angle_gamma   90.00
#
_symmetry.space_group_name_H-M   'P 1'
#
loop_
_entity.id
_entity.type
_entity.pdbx_description
1 polymer ?
#
loop_
_entity_poly.entity_id
_entity_poly.type
_entity_poly.pdbx_seq_one_letter_code
_entity_poly.pdbx_strand_id
1 'polypeptide(L)'
;MVNPTFPSGQAGLCHGALSQLPALGALRQKVHKLQMRMTRNSSASRLRLAPSLQSGGVNMCDSVSEGRLSPWTVSDLTTAERALLTGFRQWFRHGTAGAMAAMRASFGVAGVPSSALLPLFALLGTFAVTNAGRPAFRCPSCSRVGMDELAVLDALAAMQAGEGDVTTQVFDRWLPLVALTMAADSARELADILDGARIRLPRRRPARLIALAAE
;
A
#
# COMPACT_ATOMS: atom_id res chain seq x y z
N MET A 1 -36.97 20.48 -52.85
CA MET A 1 -35.80 19.80 -53.45
C MET A 1 -34.68 20.80 -53.59
N VAL A 2 -33.80 20.90 -52.57
CA VAL A 2 -32.52 21.61 -52.69
C VAL A 2 -31.53 20.89 -51.78
N ASN A 3 -30.50 20.33 -52.40
CA ASN A 3 -29.30 19.81 -51.78
C ASN A 3 -28.29 20.96 -51.70
N PRO A 4 -27.63 21.22 -50.55
CA PRO A 4 -26.39 21.96 -50.55
C PRO A 4 -25.20 21.02 -50.32
N THR A 5 -24.45 20.92 -51.40
CA THR A 5 -23.08 20.42 -51.53
C THR A 5 -22.15 21.05 -50.49
N PHE A 6 -21.45 20.21 -49.72
CA PHE A 6 -20.30 20.59 -48.90
C PHE A 6 -19.06 20.87 -49.77
N PRO A 7 -18.29 21.95 -49.53
CA PRO A 7 -16.91 22.02 -49.97
C PRO A 7 -15.97 21.45 -48.90
N SER A 8 -15.13 20.52 -49.33
CA SER A 8 -14.08 19.84 -48.59
C SER A 8 -13.03 20.82 -48.06
N GLY A 9 -13.08 21.08 -46.75
CA GLY A 9 -12.05 21.79 -45.99
C GLY A 9 -11.11 20.81 -45.28
N GLN A 10 -9.81 21.03 -45.43
CA GLN A 10 -8.72 20.29 -44.79
C GLN A 10 -8.85 20.26 -43.27
N ALA A 11 -8.75 19.07 -42.69
CA ALA A 11 -8.23 18.80 -41.34
C ALA A 11 -7.62 17.39 -41.42
N GLY A 12 -6.29 17.25 -41.51
CA GLY A 12 -5.40 17.62 -40.42
C GLY A 12 -5.33 16.44 -39.46
N LEU A 13 -4.52 15.44 -39.82
CA LEU A 13 -4.11 14.35 -38.95
C LEU A 13 -3.56 14.91 -37.63
N CYS A 14 -4.30 14.78 -36.54
CA CYS A 14 -3.77 14.89 -35.18
C CYS A 14 -3.69 13.49 -34.57
N HIS A 15 -2.79 12.67 -35.13
CA HIS A 15 -2.24 11.52 -34.44
C HIS A 15 -1.13 12.02 -33.50
N GLY A 16 -1.30 11.81 -32.20
CA GLY A 16 -0.17 11.83 -31.24
C GLY A 16 -0.13 13.03 -30.30
N ALA A 17 -0.75 12.89 -29.12
CA ALA A 17 -0.39 13.68 -27.94
C ALA A 17 -0.88 13.06 -26.63
N LEU A 18 -0.61 11.77 -26.38
CA LEU A 18 -0.72 11.18 -25.02
C LEU A 18 0.41 10.20 -24.68
N SER A 19 1.44 10.15 -25.52
CA SER A 19 2.66 9.39 -25.25
C SER A 19 3.72 10.37 -24.77
N GLN A 20 4.05 10.30 -23.47
CA GLN A 20 5.25 10.81 -22.78
C GLN A 20 4.96 11.79 -21.63
N LEU A 21 4.68 11.22 -20.45
CA LEU A 21 5.14 11.80 -19.18
C LEU A 21 6.41 11.05 -18.73
N PRO A 22 7.61 11.44 -19.18
CA PRO A 22 8.86 10.74 -18.85
C PRO A 22 9.31 10.97 -17.40
N ALA A 23 8.64 11.84 -16.64
CA ALA A 23 9.01 12.20 -15.27
C ALA A 23 8.66 11.12 -14.23
N LEU A 24 7.56 10.39 -14.40
CA LEU A 24 7.11 9.37 -13.43
C LEU A 24 8.01 8.12 -13.44
N GLY A 25 8.43 7.67 -14.62
CA GLY A 25 9.34 6.52 -14.74
C GLY A 25 10.73 6.79 -14.13
N ALA A 26 11.26 8.00 -14.33
CA ALA A 26 12.53 8.42 -13.75
C ALA A 26 12.44 8.56 -12.21
N LEU A 27 11.31 9.03 -11.68
CA LEU A 27 11.07 9.10 -10.24
C LEU A 27 10.96 7.70 -9.63
N ARG A 28 10.26 6.77 -10.31
CA ARG A 28 10.13 5.36 -9.90
C ARG A 28 11.48 4.65 -9.87
N GLN A 29 12.34 4.88 -10.87
CA GLN A 29 13.72 4.38 -10.88
C GLN A 29 14.60 5.02 -9.79
N LYS A 30 14.44 6.31 -9.52
CA LYS A 30 15.19 7.00 -8.45
C LYS A 30 14.78 6.50 -7.07
N VAL A 31 13.49 6.27 -6.84
CA VAL A 31 12.96 5.66 -5.60
C VAL A 31 13.51 4.24 -5.45
N HIS A 32 13.48 3.42 -6.50
CA HIS A 32 14.07 2.09 -6.48
C HIS A 32 15.59 2.11 -6.20
N LYS A 33 16.33 3.05 -6.78
CA LYS A 33 17.77 3.26 -6.49
C LYS A 33 18.03 3.77 -5.07
N LEU A 34 17.16 4.63 -4.51
CA LEU A 34 17.24 5.07 -3.11
C LEU A 34 16.98 3.91 -2.15
N GLN A 35 15.97 3.09 -2.45
CA GLN A 35 15.58 1.92 -1.68
C GLN A 35 16.70 0.86 -1.66
N MET A 36 17.42 0.67 -2.77
CA MET A 36 18.61 -0.19 -2.85
C MET A 36 19.86 0.40 -2.16
N ARG A 37 19.97 1.72 -2.00
CA ARG A 37 21.07 2.33 -1.22
C ARG A 37 20.84 2.26 0.28
N MET A 38 19.58 2.35 0.73
CA MET A 38 19.24 2.30 2.16
C MET A 38 19.36 0.89 2.78
N THR A 39 19.11 -0.18 2.02
CA THR A 39 19.36 -1.57 2.47
C THR A 39 20.84 -1.81 2.80
N ARG A 40 21.77 -1.05 2.20
CA ARG A 40 23.20 -1.11 2.50
C ARG A 40 23.59 -0.39 3.80
N ASN A 41 22.88 0.69 4.15
CA ASN A 41 23.14 1.47 5.37
C ASN A 41 22.50 0.88 6.63
N SER A 42 21.35 0.20 6.54
CA SER A 42 20.73 -0.46 7.70
C SER A 42 21.56 -1.62 8.27
N SER A 43 22.50 -2.17 7.50
CA SER A 43 23.43 -3.21 7.95
C SER A 43 24.61 -2.64 8.74
N ALA A 44 25.02 -1.40 8.48
CA ALA A 44 26.18 -0.78 9.12
C ALA A 44 25.89 -0.26 10.54
N SER A 45 24.62 0.03 10.86
CA SER A 45 24.23 0.57 12.18
C SER A 45 24.08 -0.49 13.28
N ARG A 46 24.25 -1.79 12.98
CA ARG A 46 24.03 -2.89 13.95
C ARG A 46 25.26 -3.35 14.74
N LEU A 47 26.42 -2.72 14.56
CA LEU A 47 27.67 -3.14 15.22
C LEU A 47 28.05 -2.38 16.49
N ARG A 48 27.14 -1.62 17.11
CA ARG A 48 27.41 -1.07 18.46
C ARG A 48 26.21 -1.31 19.37
N LEU A 49 26.55 -1.86 20.55
CA LEU A 49 25.73 -2.12 21.75
C LEU A 49 25.11 -3.52 21.87
N ALA A 50 25.92 -4.45 22.38
CA ALA A 50 25.56 -5.27 23.55
C ALA A 50 26.28 -4.62 24.78
N PRO A 51 25.80 -4.71 26.04
CA PRO A 51 25.35 -5.91 26.77
C PRO A 51 23.96 -5.66 27.44
N SER A 52 23.29 -6.48 28.27
CA SER A 52 23.60 -7.61 29.16
C SER A 52 22.28 -8.30 29.57
N LEU A 53 22.39 -9.55 30.04
CA LEU A 53 21.35 -10.44 30.60
C LEU A 53 20.51 -9.85 31.76
N GLN A 54 19.20 -10.13 31.78
CA GLN A 54 18.35 -10.54 32.92
C GLN A 54 16.86 -10.57 32.46
N SER A 55 16.18 -11.73 32.54
CA SER A 55 15.30 -12.17 33.65
C SER A 55 13.85 -11.71 33.49
N GLY A 56 12.90 -12.67 33.51
CA GLY A 56 11.46 -12.42 33.61
C GLY A 56 10.68 -12.53 32.29
N GLY A 57 10.36 -13.76 31.87
CA GLY A 57 9.46 -14.03 30.74
C GLY A 57 8.01 -13.68 31.06
N VAL A 58 7.67 -12.39 31.07
CA VAL A 58 6.29 -11.91 30.91
C VAL A 58 6.12 -11.63 29.42
N ASN A 59 5.10 -12.24 28.80
CA ASN A 59 4.75 -12.04 27.40
C ASN A 59 4.46 -10.55 27.13
N MET A 60 5.49 -9.85 26.65
CA MET A 60 5.51 -8.43 26.36
C MET A 60 4.86 -8.16 24.99
N CYS A 61 3.57 -8.46 24.87
CA CYS A 61 2.74 -8.11 23.71
C CYS A 61 1.61 -7.12 24.05
N ASP A 62 1.42 -6.79 25.33
CA ASP A 62 0.31 -5.93 25.79
C ASP A 62 0.68 -4.47 26.07
N SER A 63 1.95 -4.07 25.96
CA SER A 63 2.37 -2.68 26.25
C SER A 63 2.53 -1.80 25.00
N VAL A 64 1.74 -2.04 23.94
CA VAL A 64 1.62 -1.09 22.83
C VAL A 64 0.30 -0.36 22.98
N SER A 65 0.42 0.92 23.38
CA SER A 65 -0.59 1.98 23.51
C SER A 65 -2.04 1.57 23.25
N GLU A 66 -2.89 1.86 24.23
CA GLU A 66 -4.36 1.78 24.22
C GLU A 66 -5.03 2.69 23.16
N GLY A 67 -4.52 2.70 21.93
CA GLY A 67 -5.22 3.16 20.76
C GLY A 67 -6.22 2.10 20.34
N ARG A 68 -7.46 2.25 20.82
CA ARG A 68 -8.71 1.66 20.31
C ARG A 68 -8.50 0.37 19.50
N LEU A 69 -8.39 -0.77 20.18
CA LEU A 69 -8.23 -2.06 19.51
C LEU A 69 -9.44 -2.34 18.62
N SER A 70 -9.19 -2.83 17.42
CA SER A 70 -10.26 -3.33 16.57
C SER A 70 -10.91 -4.58 17.19
N PRO A 71 -12.23 -4.80 17.01
CA PRO A 71 -12.87 -6.04 17.40
C PRO A 71 -12.42 -7.24 16.55
N TRP A 72 -11.71 -7.01 15.44
CA TRP A 72 -11.36 -8.04 14.46
C TRP A 72 -10.06 -8.78 14.81
N THR A 73 -10.07 -10.09 14.58
CA THR A 73 -8.89 -10.97 14.65
C THR A 73 -8.42 -11.37 13.25
N VAL A 74 -7.18 -11.85 13.15
CA VAL A 74 -6.61 -12.36 11.89
C VAL A 74 -7.40 -13.56 11.32
N SER A 75 -8.09 -14.30 12.21
CA SER A 75 -8.94 -15.43 11.84
C SER A 75 -10.22 -14.99 11.10
N ASP A 76 -10.73 -13.80 11.39
CA ASP A 76 -11.95 -13.24 10.77
C ASP A 76 -11.70 -12.65 9.37
N LEU A 77 -10.43 -12.57 8.97
CA LEU A 77 -10.00 -12.10 7.66
C LEU A 77 -10.07 -13.20 6.61
N THR A 78 -10.41 -12.80 5.38
CA THR A 78 -10.30 -13.66 4.21
C THR A 78 -8.85 -14.10 3.98
N THR A 79 -8.64 -15.18 3.22
CA THR A 79 -7.29 -15.70 2.93
C THR A 79 -6.39 -14.63 2.29
N ALA A 80 -6.94 -13.80 1.38
CA ALA A 80 -6.22 -12.72 0.73
C ALA A 80 -5.88 -11.57 1.69
N GLU A 81 -6.85 -11.08 2.48
CA GLU A 81 -6.60 -10.06 3.52
C GLU A 81 -5.53 -10.52 4.51
N ARG A 82 -5.60 -11.79 4.94
CA ARG A 82 -4.63 -12.39 5.84
C ARG A 82 -3.23 -12.41 5.22
N ALA A 83 -3.11 -12.84 3.96
CA ALA A 83 -1.84 -12.87 3.26
C ALA A 83 -1.23 -11.47 3.11
N LEU A 84 -2.05 -10.47 2.73
CA LEU A 84 -1.64 -9.06 2.66
C LEU A 84 -1.18 -8.54 4.01
N LEU A 85 -1.98 -8.74 5.06
CA LEU A 85 -1.69 -8.28 6.42
C LEU A 85 -0.41 -8.91 6.97
N THR A 86 -0.24 -10.22 6.82
CA THR A 86 1.00 -10.92 7.19
C THR A 86 2.18 -10.35 6.43
N GLY A 87 2.00 -10.07 5.13
CA GLY A 87 3.01 -9.39 4.32
C GLY A 87 3.40 -8.02 4.89
N PHE A 88 2.41 -7.15 5.15
CA PHE A 88 2.65 -5.83 5.72
C PHE A 88 3.47 -5.89 7.01
N ARG A 89 3.02 -6.72 7.97
CA ARG A 89 3.69 -6.89 9.26
C ARG A 89 5.12 -7.41 9.10
N GLN A 90 5.30 -8.41 8.23
CA GLN A 90 6.62 -8.98 7.98
C GLN A 90 7.57 -7.94 7.37
N TRP A 91 7.07 -7.13 6.43
CA TRP A 91 7.87 -6.10 5.75
C TRP A 91 8.30 -4.97 6.68
N PHE A 92 7.38 -4.44 7.50
CA PHE A 92 7.75 -3.40 8.46
C PHE A 92 8.71 -3.90 9.54
N ARG A 93 8.71 -5.20 9.84
CA ARG A 93 9.62 -5.81 10.82
C ARG A 93 10.99 -6.18 10.23
N HIS A 94 11.03 -6.73 9.02
CA HIS A 94 12.23 -7.35 8.44
C HIS A 94 12.76 -6.67 7.17
N GLY A 95 12.05 -5.65 6.67
CA GLY A 95 12.34 -4.98 5.40
C GLY A 95 12.07 -5.87 4.18
N THR A 96 12.36 -5.33 3.00
CA THR A 96 12.09 -6.01 1.71
C THR A 96 12.77 -7.36 1.60
N ALA A 97 14.07 -7.45 1.89
CA ALA A 97 14.83 -8.69 1.72
C ALA A 97 14.31 -9.82 2.63
N GLY A 98 13.99 -9.51 3.90
CA GLY A 98 13.51 -10.49 4.86
C GLY A 98 12.03 -10.87 4.70
N ALA A 99 11.21 -10.02 4.07
CA ALA A 99 9.80 -10.28 3.87
C ALA A 99 9.46 -10.94 2.52
N MET A 100 10.33 -10.82 1.52
CA MET A 100 10.04 -11.25 0.15
C MET A 100 9.72 -12.74 0.03
N ALA A 101 10.51 -13.61 0.68
CA ALA A 101 10.28 -15.06 0.63
C ALA A 101 8.98 -15.44 1.34
N ALA A 102 8.74 -14.88 2.53
CA ALA A 102 7.52 -15.12 3.31
C ALA A 102 6.26 -14.63 2.58
N MET A 103 6.32 -13.45 1.93
CA MET A 103 5.21 -12.93 1.13
C MET A 103 4.92 -13.79 -0.09
N ARG A 104 5.95 -14.25 -0.82
CA ARG A 104 5.72 -15.14 -1.96
C ARG A 104 5.03 -16.42 -1.53
N ALA A 105 5.43 -16.99 -0.41
CA ALA A 105 4.79 -18.18 0.13
C ALA A 105 3.33 -17.92 0.53
N SER A 106 3.07 -16.86 1.31
CA SER A 106 1.69 -16.54 1.74
C SER A 106 0.78 -16.14 0.58
N PHE A 107 1.31 -15.43 -0.42
CA PHE A 107 0.57 -15.02 -1.61
C PHE A 107 0.26 -16.22 -2.50
N GLY A 108 1.20 -17.15 -2.66
CA GLY A 108 0.97 -18.40 -3.39
C GLY A 108 -0.17 -19.22 -2.79
N VAL A 109 -0.20 -19.35 -1.45
CA VAL A 109 -1.31 -20.03 -0.75
C VAL A 109 -2.65 -19.29 -0.92
N ALA A 110 -2.62 -17.96 -0.95
CA ALA A 110 -3.81 -17.14 -1.14
C ALA A 110 -4.24 -16.95 -2.62
N GLY A 111 -3.50 -17.53 -3.57
CA GLY A 111 -3.75 -17.34 -5.01
C GLY A 111 -3.41 -15.95 -5.54
N VAL A 112 -2.74 -15.11 -4.74
CA VAL A 112 -2.35 -13.75 -5.15
C VAL A 112 -1.19 -13.85 -6.15
N PRO A 113 -1.30 -13.25 -7.34
CA PRO A 113 -0.27 -13.35 -8.36
C PRO A 113 1.02 -12.64 -7.93
N SER A 114 2.16 -13.16 -8.37
CA SER A 114 3.48 -12.61 -8.02
C SER A 114 3.71 -11.18 -8.55
N SER A 115 2.98 -10.77 -9.59
CA SER A 115 2.96 -9.39 -10.10
C SER A 115 2.48 -8.38 -9.06
N ALA A 116 1.66 -8.79 -8.08
CA ALA A 116 1.18 -7.93 -7.01
C ALA A 116 2.29 -7.45 -6.06
N LEU A 117 3.43 -8.16 -6.00
CA LEU A 117 4.50 -7.85 -5.05
C LEU A 117 5.17 -6.51 -5.33
N LEU A 118 5.32 -6.12 -6.60
CA LEU A 118 5.97 -4.87 -6.96
C LEU A 118 5.16 -3.63 -6.50
N PRO A 119 3.87 -3.47 -6.88
CA PRO A 119 3.06 -2.36 -6.38
C PRO A 119 2.87 -2.41 -4.87
N LEU A 120 2.80 -3.60 -4.27
CA LEU A 120 2.79 -3.75 -2.81
C LEU A 120 4.04 -3.16 -2.15
N PHE A 121 5.24 -3.49 -2.65
CA PHE A 121 6.47 -2.93 -2.10
C PHE A 121 6.65 -1.45 -2.39
N ALA A 122 6.13 -0.95 -3.51
CA ALA A 122 6.08 0.47 -3.78
C ALA A 122 5.20 1.19 -2.75
N LEU A 123 3.99 0.68 -2.51
CA LEU A 123 3.07 1.18 -1.49
C LEU A 123 3.70 1.18 -0.09
N LEU A 124 4.26 0.05 0.35
CA LEU A 124 4.92 -0.05 1.66
C LEU A 124 6.15 0.86 1.75
N GLY A 125 6.90 0.98 0.66
CA GLY A 125 8.02 1.91 0.53
C GLY A 125 7.59 3.36 0.73
N THR A 126 6.46 3.78 0.15
CA THR A 126 5.93 5.13 0.34
C THR A 126 5.59 5.41 1.80
N PHE A 127 4.93 4.48 2.50
CA PHE A 127 4.65 4.63 3.94
C PHE A 127 5.90 4.65 4.82
N ALA A 128 6.97 3.97 4.43
CA ALA A 128 8.18 3.88 5.24
C ALA A 128 9.09 5.11 5.12
N VAL A 129 9.10 5.78 3.96
CA VAL A 129 9.97 6.93 3.71
C VAL A 129 9.38 8.22 4.28
N THR A 130 8.07 8.28 4.50
CA THR A 130 7.40 9.46 5.05
C THR A 130 7.52 9.52 6.57
N ASN A 131 8.31 10.49 7.05
CA ASN A 131 8.55 10.69 8.48
C ASN A 131 7.36 11.37 9.22
N ALA A 132 6.31 11.76 8.48
CA ALA A 132 5.20 12.58 8.97
C ALA A 132 4.09 11.78 9.68
N GLY A 133 3.94 10.49 9.38
CA GLY A 133 2.97 9.61 10.01
C GLY A 133 3.04 8.25 9.31
N ARG A 134 3.45 7.20 10.01
CA ARG A 134 3.41 5.84 9.45
C ARG A 134 2.21 5.11 10.02
N PRO A 135 1.51 4.26 9.23
CA PRO A 135 0.48 3.41 9.80
C PRO A 135 1.10 2.49 10.86
N ALA A 136 0.40 2.32 11.99
CA ALA A 136 0.84 1.46 13.06
C ALA A 136 0.57 -0.03 12.73
N PHE A 137 1.58 -0.71 12.19
CA PHE A 137 1.55 -2.15 11.97
C PHE A 137 1.99 -2.92 13.22
N ARG A 138 1.26 -3.99 13.53
CA ARG A 138 1.55 -4.87 14.66
C ARG A 138 2.62 -5.91 14.30
N CYS A 139 3.04 -6.66 15.31
CA CYS A 139 3.97 -7.75 15.14
C CYS A 139 3.38 -8.89 14.25
N PRO A 140 4.20 -9.62 13.47
CA PRO A 140 3.72 -10.75 12.67
C PRO A 140 2.99 -11.84 13.48
N SER A 141 3.35 -12.05 14.75
CA SER A 141 2.74 -13.04 15.65
C SER A 141 1.44 -12.57 16.33
N CYS A 142 1.06 -11.32 16.16
CA CYS A 142 -0.09 -10.73 16.85
C CYS A 142 -1.41 -11.26 16.25
N SER A 143 -2.31 -11.82 17.07
CA SER A 143 -3.60 -12.37 16.59
C SER A 143 -4.67 -11.30 16.32
N ARG A 144 -4.54 -10.13 16.95
CA ARG A 144 -5.47 -9.00 16.80
C ARG A 144 -5.06 -8.10 15.65
N VAL A 145 -6.02 -7.49 14.97
CA VAL A 145 -5.79 -6.52 13.89
C VAL A 145 -5.82 -5.10 14.45
N GLY A 146 -4.89 -4.24 14.05
CA GLY A 146 -4.88 -2.82 14.38
C GLY A 146 -5.90 -2.02 13.57
N MET A 147 -6.23 -0.82 14.06
CA MET A 147 -7.12 0.11 13.34
C MET A 147 -6.50 0.63 12.05
N ASP A 148 -5.21 0.94 12.07
CA ASP A 148 -4.46 1.40 10.90
C ASP A 148 -4.31 0.27 9.87
N GLU A 149 -4.04 -0.95 10.35
CA GLU A 149 -3.95 -2.14 9.49
C GLU A 149 -5.28 -2.38 8.75
N LEU A 150 -6.41 -2.29 9.46
CA LEU A 150 -7.72 -2.36 8.83
C LEU A 150 -7.98 -1.19 7.90
N ALA A 151 -7.59 0.02 8.28
CA ALA A 151 -7.78 1.18 7.43
C ALA A 151 -7.01 1.07 6.10
N VAL A 152 -5.82 0.47 6.11
CA VAL A 152 -5.06 0.18 4.89
C VAL A 152 -5.78 -0.90 4.05
N LEU A 153 -6.27 -1.98 4.68
CA LEU A 153 -7.04 -3.02 3.97
C LEU A 153 -8.35 -2.47 3.38
N ASP A 154 -9.10 -1.69 4.15
CA ASP A 154 -10.33 -1.02 3.71
C ASP A 154 -10.06 -0.04 2.56
N ALA A 155 -8.92 0.65 2.56
CA ALA A 155 -8.52 1.56 1.49
C ALA A 155 -8.15 0.83 0.19
N LEU A 156 -7.57 -0.38 0.29
CA LEU A 156 -7.37 -1.24 -0.88
C LEU A 156 -8.70 -1.78 -1.41
N ALA A 157 -9.61 -2.18 -0.53
CA ALA A 157 -10.97 -2.57 -0.92
C ALA A 157 -11.73 -1.41 -1.57
N ALA A 158 -11.55 -0.17 -1.09
CA ALA A 158 -12.08 1.04 -1.69
C ALA A 158 -11.55 1.27 -3.10
N MET A 159 -10.23 1.09 -3.29
CA MET A 159 -9.60 1.24 -4.59
C MET A 159 -10.15 0.20 -5.59
N GLN A 160 -10.34 -1.06 -5.17
CA GLN A 160 -10.97 -2.11 -5.99
C GLN A 160 -12.43 -1.81 -6.35
N ALA A 161 -13.13 -1.03 -5.53
CA ALA A 161 -14.51 -0.59 -5.79
C ALA A 161 -14.59 0.65 -6.71
N GLY A 162 -13.44 1.19 -7.16
CA GLY A 162 -13.39 2.43 -7.94
C GLY A 162 -13.50 3.71 -7.10
N GLU A 163 -13.50 3.59 -5.77
CA GLU A 163 -13.60 4.71 -4.83
C GLU A 163 -12.21 5.28 -4.48
N GLY A 164 -11.45 5.68 -5.50
CA GLY A 164 -10.07 6.14 -5.34
C GLY A 164 -9.91 7.38 -4.43
N ASP A 165 -10.94 8.23 -4.38
CA ASP A 165 -10.98 9.41 -3.50
C ASP A 165 -11.00 8.99 -2.02
N VAL A 166 -11.72 7.93 -1.69
CA VAL A 166 -11.77 7.36 -0.33
C VAL A 166 -10.40 6.81 0.06
N THR A 167 -9.73 6.07 -0.84
CA THR A 167 -8.37 5.58 -0.60
C THR A 167 -7.41 6.73 -0.33
N THR A 168 -7.51 7.79 -1.12
CA THR A 168 -6.67 9.00 -0.99
C THR A 168 -6.93 9.69 0.36
N GLN A 169 -8.20 9.90 0.73
CA GLN A 169 -8.56 10.47 2.04
C GLN A 169 -8.06 9.61 3.21
N VAL A 170 -8.10 8.29 3.08
CA VAL A 170 -7.56 7.38 4.10
C VAL A 170 -6.05 7.56 4.23
N PHE A 171 -5.32 7.61 3.11
CA PHE A 171 -3.86 7.69 3.09
C PHE A 171 -3.31 9.07 3.49
N ASP A 172 -4.08 10.14 3.27
CA ASP A 172 -3.73 11.52 3.64
C ASP A 172 -3.42 11.68 5.13
N ARG A 173 -3.96 10.79 5.98
CA ARG A 173 -3.66 10.72 7.42
C ARG A 173 -2.20 10.45 7.75
N TRP A 174 -1.46 9.86 6.81
CA TRP A 174 -0.08 9.39 7.02
C TRP A 174 0.89 10.04 6.03
N LEU A 175 0.43 10.35 4.82
CA LEU A 175 1.29 10.70 3.71
C LEU A 175 1.13 12.18 3.33
N PRO A 176 2.24 12.93 3.15
CA PRO A 176 2.18 14.22 2.48
C PRO A 176 1.82 14.04 0.99
N LEU A 177 1.26 15.09 0.38
CA LEU A 177 0.66 15.08 -0.96
C LEU A 177 1.45 14.30 -2.03
N VAL A 178 2.77 14.51 -2.15
CA VAL A 178 3.57 13.81 -3.18
C VAL A 178 3.67 12.31 -2.90
N ALA A 179 3.83 11.90 -1.64
CA ALA A 179 3.86 10.49 -1.28
C ALA A 179 2.46 9.86 -1.39
N LEU A 180 1.43 10.65 -1.12
CA LEU A 180 0.03 10.26 -1.26
C LEU A 180 -0.31 9.88 -2.71
N THR A 181 0.09 10.68 -3.70
CA THR A 181 -0.16 10.36 -5.12
C THR A 181 0.56 9.07 -5.53
N MET A 182 1.81 8.88 -5.08
CA MET A 182 2.57 7.65 -5.34
C MET A 182 1.94 6.41 -4.69
N ALA A 183 1.46 6.55 -3.46
CA ALA A 183 0.78 5.47 -2.75
C ALA A 183 -0.56 5.12 -3.39
N ALA A 184 -1.35 6.11 -3.80
CA ALA A 184 -2.61 5.91 -4.49
C ALA A 184 -2.42 5.20 -5.84
N ASP A 185 -1.40 5.58 -6.62
CA ASP A 185 -1.05 4.91 -7.87
C ASP A 185 -0.64 3.45 -7.65
N SER A 186 0.21 3.20 -6.65
CA SER A 186 0.63 1.84 -6.28
C SER A 186 -0.55 1.00 -5.77
N ALA A 187 -1.48 1.60 -5.02
CA ALA A 187 -2.68 0.95 -4.54
C ALA A 187 -3.65 0.61 -5.70
N ARG A 188 -3.76 1.48 -6.70
CA ARG A 188 -4.54 1.22 -7.92
C ARG A 188 -3.98 0.05 -8.71
N GLU A 189 -2.68 0.06 -8.99
CA GLU A 189 -2.01 -1.05 -9.70
C GLU A 189 -2.19 -2.38 -8.93
N LEU A 190 -2.09 -2.35 -7.60
CA LEU A 190 -2.36 -3.52 -6.76
C LEU A 190 -3.83 -3.98 -6.85
N ALA A 191 -4.78 -3.05 -6.79
CA ALA A 191 -6.21 -3.34 -6.92
C ALA A 191 -6.54 -4.00 -8.26
N ASP A 192 -6.01 -3.46 -9.36
CA ASP A 192 -6.21 -4.01 -10.72
C ASP A 192 -5.68 -5.44 -10.84
N ILE A 193 -4.52 -5.72 -10.24
CA ILE A 193 -3.92 -7.06 -10.25
C ILE A 193 -4.76 -8.05 -9.44
N LEU A 194 -5.23 -7.64 -8.25
CA LEU A 194 -6.10 -8.48 -7.42
C LEU A 194 -7.44 -8.74 -8.11
N ASP A 195 -8.00 -7.72 -8.77
CA ASP A 195 -9.23 -7.82 -9.56
C ASP A 195 -9.08 -8.78 -10.72
N GLY A 196 -7.98 -8.70 -11.47
CA GLY A 196 -7.65 -9.62 -12.56
C GLY A 196 -7.53 -11.07 -12.07
N ALA A 197 -7.06 -11.29 -10.84
CA ALA A 197 -7.01 -12.59 -10.19
C ALA A 197 -8.35 -13.02 -9.56
N ARG A 198 -9.42 -12.23 -9.70
CA ARG A 198 -10.73 -12.42 -9.07
C ARG A 198 -10.67 -12.45 -7.53
N ILE A 199 -9.68 -11.78 -6.95
CA ILE A 199 -9.50 -11.63 -5.50
C ILE A 199 -10.10 -10.29 -5.09
N ARG A 200 -11.25 -10.33 -4.41
CA ARG A 200 -11.93 -9.13 -3.90
C ARG A 200 -11.74 -9.01 -2.40
N LEU A 201 -11.25 -7.85 -1.96
CA LEU A 201 -11.16 -7.53 -0.55
C LEU A 201 -12.52 -7.05 -0.03
N PRO A 202 -13.01 -7.56 1.11
CA PRO A 202 -14.28 -7.13 1.66
C PRO A 202 -14.16 -5.72 2.26
N ARG A 203 -15.14 -4.86 1.96
CA ARG A 203 -15.33 -3.57 2.64
C ARG A 203 -15.91 -3.80 4.03
N ARG A 204 -15.12 -3.57 5.07
CA ARG A 204 -15.57 -3.74 6.46
C ARG A 204 -16.00 -2.42 7.09
N ARG A 205 -15.53 -1.29 6.56
CA ARG A 205 -16.07 0.04 6.89
C ARG A 205 -16.74 0.69 5.69
N PRO A 206 -17.98 1.21 5.86
CA PRO A 206 -18.54 2.13 4.89
C PRO A 206 -17.64 3.36 4.82
N ALA A 207 -17.26 3.76 3.61
CA ALA A 207 -16.60 5.03 3.38
C ALA A 207 -17.51 6.14 3.93
N ARG A 208 -17.11 6.81 5.01
CA ARG A 208 -17.60 8.16 5.25
C ARG A 208 -16.58 9.06 4.60
N LEU A 209 -16.86 9.47 3.36
CA LEU A 209 -16.22 10.67 2.84
C LEU A 209 -16.58 11.77 3.83
N ILE A 210 -15.59 12.27 4.58
CA ILE A 210 -15.79 13.55 5.27
C ILE A 210 -15.91 14.55 4.14
N ALA A 211 -17.14 14.94 3.81
CA ALA A 211 -17.39 16.09 2.98
C ALA A 211 -16.65 17.24 3.66
N LEU A 212 -15.59 17.75 3.02
CA LEU A 212 -15.07 19.06 3.36
C LEU A 212 -16.24 20.01 3.11
N ALA A 213 -16.91 20.40 4.19
CA ALA A 213 -17.78 21.56 4.16
C ALA A 213 -16.87 22.73 3.82
N ALA A 214 -16.98 23.20 2.57
CA ALA A 214 -16.51 24.51 2.19
C ALA A 214 -17.46 25.51 2.86
N GLU A 215 -16.98 26.16 3.92
CA GLU A 215 -17.43 27.49 4.33
C GLU A 215 -16.24 28.45 4.24
#